data_AF-A0A2G8KR83-F1
#
_entry.id   AF-A0A2G8KR83-F1
#
_cell.length_a   1.000
_cell.length_b   1.000
_cell.length_c   1.000
_cell.angle_alpha   90.00
_cell.angle_beta   90.00
_cell.angle_gamma   90.00
#
_symmetry.space_group_name_H-M   'P 1'
#
loop_
_entity.id
_entity.type
_entity.pdbx_description
1 polymer ?
#
loop_
_entity_poly.entity_id
_entity_poly.type
_entity_poly.pdbx_seq_one_letter_code
_entity_poly.pdbx_strand_id
1 'polypeptide(L)'
;MAASLRQSLTYIGSILVAINPYKTIPGFYEKVLMEQYNHKNIGEMPPHIFAIANDSYYSMWKRNENQCVLISGESGAGKTESTKFILNYLSVMSQGTSAGDISPSNNIRVEDNILESSPILEAFGNAKTIYNNNSSRFGKFIQLHFSQSGSIEGGKIRDYLLEKNRVVGQNPGERNYHVFYALMAAADAQMKEQFGLTKPTDFWYLNQSGCVNDPSLDDKGDFVKIRNAFKVMKFSDEQIADVFQLLAAILHVGNLEFITAGGAQVSNSDALVVVANLLGVDDYQLQDALTQKTRVLRGEVIATPLDVDQ
;
A
#
# COMPACT_ATOMS: atom_id res chain seq x y z
N MET A 1 31.83 -0.69 -17.95
CA MET A 1 30.57 -0.79 -17.19
C MET A 1 29.65 0.42 -17.33
N ALA A 2 30.14 1.67 -17.38
CA ALA A 2 29.27 2.86 -17.54
C ALA A 2 28.52 2.95 -18.89
N ALA A 3 29.03 2.33 -19.96
CA ALA A 3 28.42 2.39 -21.28
C ALA A 3 27.14 1.52 -21.45
N SER A 4 27.00 0.41 -20.71
CA SER A 4 25.80 -0.45 -20.82
C SER A 4 24.61 0.04 -19.99
N LEU A 5 24.80 1.09 -19.18
CA LEU A 5 23.75 1.69 -18.34
C LEU A 5 23.03 2.84 -19.04
N ARG A 6 23.61 3.41 -20.10
CA ARG A 6 22.96 4.44 -20.95
C ARG A 6 21.78 3.90 -21.78
N GLN A 7 21.53 2.59 -21.76
CA GLN A 7 20.49 1.94 -22.56
C GLN A 7 19.18 1.68 -21.81
N SER A 8 19.09 1.91 -20.50
CA SER A 8 17.84 1.69 -19.76
C SER A 8 16.86 2.86 -19.85
N LEU A 9 17.32 4.07 -20.16
CA LEU A 9 16.49 5.26 -20.29
C LEU A 9 16.72 5.92 -21.65
N THR A 10 15.64 6.25 -22.36
CA THR A 10 15.74 6.96 -23.64
C THR A 10 14.55 7.90 -23.86
N TYR A 11 14.75 8.96 -24.65
CA TYR A 11 13.70 9.91 -24.99
C TYR A 11 13.02 9.60 -26.33
N ILE A 12 11.74 9.91 -26.39
CA ILE A 12 10.97 10.10 -27.62
C ILE A 12 10.31 11.48 -27.50
N GLY A 13 10.98 12.53 -27.95
CA GLY A 13 10.58 13.90 -27.64
C GLY A 13 10.68 14.16 -26.13
N SER A 14 9.58 14.60 -25.51
CA SER A 14 9.48 14.76 -24.04
C SER A 14 9.00 13.49 -23.31
N ILE A 15 8.72 12.40 -24.04
CA ILE A 15 8.34 11.11 -23.44
C ILE A 15 9.62 10.37 -23.05
N LEU A 16 9.65 9.85 -21.82
CA LEU A 16 10.73 8.98 -21.33
C LEU A 16 10.31 7.51 -21.43
N VAL A 17 11.13 6.70 -22.07
CA VAL A 17 11.04 5.24 -22.04
C VAL A 17 12.04 4.73 -21.00
N ALA A 18 11.56 3.94 -20.05
CA ALA A 18 12.36 3.34 -18.99
C ALA A 18 12.27 1.81 -19.02
N ILE A 19 13.42 1.15 -19.06
CA ILE A 19 13.57 -0.30 -19.02
C ILE A 19 14.03 -0.69 -17.62
N ASN A 20 13.24 -1.51 -16.93
CA ASN A 20 13.54 -1.95 -15.57
C ASN A 20 14.86 -2.74 -15.51
N PRO A 21 15.90 -2.27 -14.78
CA PRO A 21 17.18 -2.96 -14.69
C PRO A 21 17.16 -4.18 -13.75
N TYR A 22 16.09 -4.39 -12.98
CA TYR A 22 15.97 -5.43 -11.94
C TYR A 22 17.10 -5.45 -10.90
N LYS A 23 17.80 -4.31 -10.76
CA LYS A 23 18.89 -4.13 -9.78
C LYS A 23 19.03 -2.66 -9.43
N THR A 24 19.51 -2.38 -8.23
CA THR A 24 19.94 -1.04 -7.83
C THR A 24 21.18 -0.64 -8.62
N ILE A 25 21.18 0.60 -9.11
CA ILE A 25 22.32 1.19 -9.81
C ILE A 25 22.90 2.27 -8.90
N PRO A 26 24.08 2.05 -8.27
CA PRO A 26 24.71 3.04 -7.40
C PRO A 26 24.93 4.37 -8.13
N GLY A 27 24.71 5.50 -7.45
CA GLY A 27 24.84 6.84 -8.04
C GLY A 27 23.67 7.30 -8.92
N PHE A 28 22.78 6.41 -9.36
CA PHE A 28 21.82 6.72 -10.42
C PHE A 28 20.54 7.43 -9.94
N TYR A 29 20.21 7.32 -8.65
CA TYR A 29 19.06 8.01 -8.04
C TYR A 29 19.45 8.80 -6.79
N GLU A 30 20.71 9.21 -6.69
CA GLU A 30 21.26 9.95 -5.55
C GLU A 30 21.05 11.46 -5.67
N LYS A 31 21.03 12.15 -4.53
CA LYS A 31 20.80 13.61 -4.45
C LYS A 31 21.77 14.42 -5.31
N VAL A 32 23.05 14.01 -5.35
CA VAL A 32 24.09 14.67 -6.17
C VAL A 32 23.70 14.68 -7.65
N LEU A 33 23.10 13.60 -8.15
CA LEU A 33 22.63 13.55 -9.53
C LEU A 33 21.38 14.41 -9.71
N MET A 34 20.43 14.38 -8.76
CA MET A 34 19.22 15.24 -8.81
C MET A 34 19.57 16.71 -8.99
N GLU A 35 20.54 17.21 -8.22
CA GLU A 35 20.99 18.61 -8.29
C GLU A 35 21.60 18.97 -9.66
N GLN A 36 22.22 18.02 -10.36
CA GLN A 36 22.74 18.25 -11.72
C GLN A 36 21.64 18.42 -12.77
N TYR A 37 20.47 17.81 -12.57
CA TYR A 37 19.30 17.97 -13.47
C TYR A 37 18.51 19.23 -13.17
N ASN A 38 18.72 19.88 -12.01
CA ASN A 38 18.03 21.11 -11.65
C ASN A 38 18.28 22.23 -12.68
N HIS A 39 17.22 22.93 -13.08
CA HIS A 39 17.24 23.99 -14.10
C HIS A 39 17.76 23.57 -15.48
N LYS A 40 17.85 22.27 -15.77
CA LYS A 40 18.25 21.77 -17.11
C LYS A 40 17.03 21.50 -17.97
N ASN A 41 17.05 21.96 -19.22
CA ASN A 41 16.02 21.59 -20.18
C ASN A 41 16.20 20.11 -20.61
N ILE A 42 15.09 19.46 -21.00
CA ILE A 42 15.14 18.13 -21.60
C ILE A 42 16.09 18.18 -22.82
N GLY A 43 17.08 17.28 -22.84
CA GLY A 43 18.09 17.20 -23.90
C GLY A 43 19.45 17.83 -23.54
N GLU A 44 19.55 18.66 -22.51
CA GLU A 44 20.84 19.19 -22.03
C GLU A 44 21.65 18.16 -21.24
N MET A 45 20.95 17.21 -20.61
CA MET A 45 21.52 16.10 -19.85
C MET A 45 21.06 14.76 -20.46
N PRO A 46 21.76 13.64 -20.19
CA PRO A 46 21.33 12.32 -20.63
C PRO A 46 19.89 11.98 -20.20
N PRO A 47 19.21 11.06 -20.91
CA PRO A 47 17.85 10.68 -20.54
C PRO A 47 17.71 10.20 -19.11
N HIS A 48 16.86 10.87 -18.34
CA HIS A 48 16.61 10.54 -16.94
C HIS A 48 15.22 10.93 -16.46
N ILE A 49 14.71 10.20 -15.47
CA ILE A 49 13.41 10.49 -14.84
C ILE A 49 13.40 11.85 -14.13
N PHE A 50 14.55 12.27 -13.61
CA PHE A 50 14.73 13.59 -12.99
C PHE A 50 14.54 14.74 -13.97
N ALA A 51 14.87 14.56 -15.25
CA ALA A 51 14.60 15.57 -16.26
C ALA A 51 13.09 15.75 -16.51
N ILE A 52 12.30 14.65 -16.46
CA ILE A 52 10.84 14.71 -16.58
C ILE A 52 10.23 15.38 -15.35
N ALA A 53 10.73 15.06 -14.16
CA ALA A 53 10.31 15.71 -12.91
C ALA A 53 10.66 17.21 -12.91
N ASN A 54 11.86 17.58 -13.36
CA ASN A 54 12.31 18.97 -13.51
C ASN A 54 11.43 19.75 -14.49
N ASP A 55 11.20 19.21 -15.69
CA ASP A 55 10.37 19.85 -16.70
C ASP A 55 8.92 20.02 -16.21
N SER A 56 8.36 19.01 -15.54
CA SER A 56 7.04 19.10 -14.90
C SER A 56 7.00 20.15 -13.79
N TYR A 57 8.07 20.28 -13.00
CA TYR A 57 8.12 21.27 -11.92
C TYR A 57 8.15 22.69 -12.48
N TYR A 58 9.10 23.01 -13.37
CA TYR A 58 9.22 24.36 -13.94
C TYR A 58 8.08 24.71 -14.91
N SER A 59 7.45 23.72 -15.55
CA SER A 59 6.29 23.95 -16.42
C SER A 59 5.09 24.54 -15.69
N MET A 60 4.95 24.32 -14.37
CA MET A 60 3.88 24.95 -13.57
C MET A 60 3.93 26.47 -13.68
N TRP A 61 5.10 27.10 -13.56
CA TRP A 61 5.27 28.55 -13.73
C TRP A 61 5.33 28.98 -15.19
N LYS A 62 6.03 28.20 -16.04
CA LYS A 62 6.19 28.55 -17.46
C LYS A 62 4.85 28.61 -18.19
N ARG A 63 3.91 27.72 -17.82
CA ARG A 63 2.59 27.59 -18.47
C ARG A 63 1.45 28.16 -17.63
N ASN A 64 1.66 28.41 -16.34
CA ASN A 64 0.62 28.80 -15.39
C ASN A 64 -0.54 27.78 -15.35
N GLU A 65 -0.20 26.49 -15.38
CA GLU A 65 -1.13 25.35 -15.46
C GLU A 65 -0.66 24.18 -14.58
N ASN A 66 -1.62 23.37 -14.09
CA ASN A 66 -1.32 22.14 -13.39
C ASN A 66 -0.63 21.11 -14.31
N GLN A 67 0.35 20.38 -13.79
CA GLN A 67 1.08 19.35 -14.53
C GLN A 67 0.71 17.95 -14.05
N CYS A 68 0.87 16.96 -14.91
CA CYS A 68 0.60 15.56 -14.61
C CYS A 68 1.62 14.66 -15.29
N VAL A 69 2.22 13.73 -14.54
CA VAL A 69 3.11 12.70 -15.08
C VAL A 69 2.38 11.36 -15.06
N LEU A 70 2.08 10.83 -16.25
CA LEU A 70 1.46 9.52 -16.42
C LEU A 70 2.55 8.45 -16.65
N ILE A 71 2.57 7.42 -15.82
CA ILE A 71 3.53 6.32 -15.92
C ILE A 71 2.78 5.05 -16.34
N SER A 72 3.07 4.55 -17.54
CA SER A 72 2.45 3.35 -18.10
C SER A 72 3.43 2.17 -18.13
N GLY A 73 2.91 0.96 -18.24
CA GLY A 73 3.69 -0.27 -18.33
C GLY A 73 3.00 -1.47 -17.70
N GLU A 74 3.44 -2.67 -18.07
CA GLU A 74 2.93 -3.94 -17.51
C GLU A 74 3.32 -4.12 -16.02
N SER A 75 2.79 -5.16 -15.37
CA SER A 75 3.18 -5.48 -13.99
C SER A 75 4.69 -5.77 -13.93
N GLY A 76 5.38 -5.21 -12.94
CA GLY A 76 6.83 -5.33 -12.82
C GLY A 76 7.67 -4.39 -13.71
N ALA A 77 7.04 -3.55 -14.56
CA ALA A 77 7.78 -2.62 -15.44
C ALA A 77 8.50 -1.47 -14.72
N GLY A 78 8.31 -1.30 -13.39
CA GLY A 78 8.97 -0.24 -12.61
C GLY A 78 8.15 1.03 -12.40
N LYS A 79 6.82 0.99 -12.60
CA LYS A 79 5.92 2.14 -12.40
C LYS A 79 6.02 2.73 -10.99
N THR A 80 5.90 1.89 -9.97
CA THR A 80 5.95 2.30 -8.56
C THR A 80 7.27 2.95 -8.18
N GLU A 81 8.40 2.37 -8.61
CA GLU A 81 9.73 2.92 -8.37
C GLU A 81 9.92 4.25 -9.09
N SER A 82 9.46 4.35 -10.34
CA SER A 82 9.46 5.61 -11.09
C SER A 82 8.68 6.72 -10.38
N THR A 83 7.51 6.40 -9.82
CA THR A 83 6.74 7.34 -8.99
C THR A 83 7.56 7.78 -7.76
N LYS A 84 8.20 6.87 -7.04
CA LYS A 84 9.04 7.20 -5.87
C LYS A 84 10.18 8.14 -6.24
N PHE A 85 10.87 7.91 -7.36
CA PHE A 85 11.97 8.78 -7.81
C PHE A 85 11.50 10.18 -8.18
N ILE A 86 10.32 10.31 -8.81
CA ILE A 86 9.72 11.62 -9.10
C ILE A 86 9.37 12.36 -7.81
N LEU A 87 8.68 11.70 -6.87
CA LEU A 87 8.32 12.30 -5.58
C LEU A 87 9.54 12.75 -4.78
N ASN A 88 10.59 11.92 -4.75
CA ASN A 88 11.84 12.26 -4.08
C ASN A 88 12.51 13.47 -4.74
N TYR A 89 12.58 13.52 -6.07
CA TYR A 89 13.11 14.68 -6.80
C TYR A 89 12.35 15.97 -6.46
N LEU A 90 11.01 15.94 -6.54
CA LEU A 90 10.16 17.10 -6.26
C LEU A 90 10.27 17.56 -4.80
N SER A 91 10.43 16.63 -3.86
CA SER A 91 10.70 16.94 -2.45
C SER A 91 12.03 17.68 -2.27
N VAL A 92 13.10 17.23 -2.90
CA VAL A 92 14.41 17.89 -2.81
C VAL A 92 14.36 19.30 -3.41
N MET A 93 13.65 19.50 -4.53
CA MET A 93 13.52 20.82 -5.16
C MET A 93 12.69 21.79 -4.29
N SER A 94 11.60 21.33 -3.68
CA SER A 94 10.79 22.09 -2.70
C SER A 94 11.64 22.64 -1.53
N GLN A 95 12.65 21.89 -1.10
CA GLN A 95 13.53 22.30 0.00
C GLN A 95 14.53 23.39 -0.43
N GLY A 96 15.02 23.35 -1.67
CA GLY A 96 15.99 24.32 -2.19
C GLY A 96 15.44 25.74 -2.32
N THR A 97 14.13 25.90 -2.49
CA THR A 97 13.45 27.21 -2.55
C THR A 97 13.22 27.83 -1.15
N SER A 98 13.37 27.03 -0.09
CA SER A 98 13.17 27.46 1.31
C SER A 98 14.51 27.85 1.97
N ALA A 99 15.29 28.73 1.33
CA ALA A 99 16.61 29.15 1.82
C ALA A 99 16.57 30.18 2.99
N GLY A 100 15.43 30.34 3.68
CA GLY A 100 15.22 31.38 4.68
C GLY A 100 14.81 30.93 6.08
N ASP A 101 14.47 29.65 6.29
CA ASP A 101 13.95 29.20 7.59
C ASP A 101 14.72 27.96 8.09
N ILE A 102 15.92 28.22 8.62
CA ILE A 102 16.69 27.24 9.40
C ILE A 102 16.12 27.25 10.81
N SER A 103 14.89 26.78 10.95
CA SER A 103 14.40 26.30 12.23
C SER A 103 14.33 24.78 12.11
N PRO A 104 15.09 24.01 12.91
CA PRO A 104 14.83 22.58 13.08
C PRO A 104 13.53 22.47 13.90
N SER A 105 12.41 22.83 13.29
CA SER A 105 11.13 22.53 13.91
C SER A 105 11.00 21.02 13.87
N ASN A 106 10.79 20.41 15.03
CA ASN A 106 10.49 18.98 15.24
C ASN A 106 9.19 18.53 14.53
N ASN A 107 8.74 19.25 13.50
CA ASN A 107 7.56 18.96 12.71
C ASN A 107 7.99 18.16 11.47
N ILE A 108 7.57 16.91 11.44
CA ILE A 108 7.56 16.05 10.25
C ILE A 108 7.02 16.86 9.08
N ARG A 109 7.82 17.01 8.02
CA ARG A 109 7.47 17.87 6.89
C ARG A 109 6.41 17.18 6.03
N VAL A 110 5.65 17.96 5.27
CA VAL A 110 4.59 17.43 4.39
C VAL A 110 5.17 16.43 3.39
N GLU A 111 6.39 16.69 2.92
CA GLU A 111 7.11 15.83 2.00
C GLU A 111 7.43 14.46 2.61
N ASP A 112 7.84 14.43 3.88
CA ASP A 112 8.14 13.19 4.60
C ASP A 112 6.86 12.35 4.75
N ASN A 113 5.72 12.97 5.10
CA ASN A 113 4.43 12.27 5.19
C ASN A 113 4.02 11.64 3.85
N ILE A 114 4.27 12.31 2.72
CA ILE A 114 3.92 11.77 1.40
C ILE A 114 4.78 10.56 1.08
N LEU A 115 6.10 10.61 1.36
CA LEU A 115 7.00 9.48 1.14
C LEU A 115 6.66 8.31 2.09
N GLU A 116 6.44 8.59 3.37
CA GLU A 116 6.09 7.61 4.41
C GLU A 116 4.67 7.04 4.28
N SER A 117 3.80 7.63 3.46
CA SER A 117 2.54 6.97 3.09
C SER A 117 2.76 5.71 2.23
N SER A 118 3.90 5.60 1.53
CA SER A 118 4.14 4.51 0.58
C SER A 118 4.29 3.14 1.25
N PRO A 119 5.08 2.95 2.32
CA PRO A 119 5.13 1.67 3.05
C PRO A 119 3.75 1.18 3.50
N ILE A 120 2.88 2.06 3.99
CA ILE A 120 1.52 1.71 4.41
C ILE A 120 0.71 1.26 3.18
N LEU A 121 0.64 2.08 2.14
CA LEU A 121 -0.15 1.78 0.96
C LEU A 121 0.34 0.52 0.22
N GLU A 122 1.65 0.27 0.21
CA GLU A 122 2.21 -0.95 -0.36
C GLU A 122 1.90 -2.18 0.49
N ALA A 123 1.95 -2.07 1.82
CA ALA A 123 1.60 -3.20 2.68
C ALA A 123 0.13 -3.64 2.53
N PHE A 124 -0.78 -2.66 2.46
CA PHE A 124 -2.23 -2.90 2.38
C PHE A 124 -2.73 -3.11 0.94
N GLY A 125 -1.98 -2.67 -0.06
CA GLY A 125 -2.43 -2.62 -1.45
C GLY A 125 -1.55 -3.40 -2.44
N ASN A 126 -0.39 -3.89 -2.03
CA ASN A 126 0.44 -4.75 -2.87
C ASN A 126 0.44 -6.19 -2.36
N ALA A 127 0.66 -7.11 -3.30
CA ALA A 127 0.78 -8.52 -3.02
C ALA A 127 1.74 -9.19 -4.02
N LYS A 128 2.22 -10.38 -3.65
CA LYS A 128 2.94 -11.26 -4.59
C LYS A 128 1.97 -11.82 -5.62
N THR A 129 2.39 -11.71 -6.89
CA THR A 129 1.79 -12.36 -8.05
C THR A 129 2.85 -13.21 -8.76
N ILE A 130 2.46 -13.99 -9.77
CA ILE A 130 3.40 -14.80 -10.57
C ILE A 130 4.47 -13.92 -11.25
N TYR A 131 4.15 -12.67 -11.59
CA TYR A 131 5.02 -11.78 -12.37
C TYR A 131 5.81 -10.77 -11.54
N ASN A 132 5.33 -10.47 -10.33
CA ASN A 132 5.90 -9.42 -9.50
C ASN A 132 5.60 -9.70 -8.02
N ASN A 133 6.65 -9.76 -7.20
CA ASN A 133 6.57 -10.01 -5.78
C ASN A 133 5.97 -8.85 -4.97
N ASN A 134 5.97 -7.63 -5.53
CA ASN A 134 5.38 -6.44 -4.93
C ASN A 134 4.41 -5.78 -5.94
N SER A 135 3.44 -6.55 -6.44
CA SER A 135 2.47 -6.06 -7.43
C SER A 135 1.43 -5.18 -6.76
N SER A 136 1.34 -3.91 -7.18
CA SER A 136 0.21 -3.06 -6.79
C SER A 136 -1.11 -3.60 -7.31
N ARG A 137 -2.07 -3.78 -6.41
CA ARG A 137 -3.43 -4.29 -6.66
C ARG A 137 -4.49 -3.19 -6.52
N PHE A 138 -4.06 -1.95 -6.65
CA PHE A 138 -4.87 -0.74 -6.71
C PHE A 138 -4.15 0.30 -7.57
N GLY A 139 -4.92 1.19 -8.20
CA GLY A 139 -4.41 2.39 -8.85
C GLY A 139 -4.18 3.50 -7.82
N LYS A 140 -3.16 4.34 -8.04
CA LYS A 140 -2.82 5.45 -7.14
C LYS A 140 -2.60 6.72 -7.95
N PHE A 141 -3.30 7.79 -7.59
CA PHE A 141 -3.09 9.14 -8.10
C PHE A 141 -2.63 10.04 -6.96
N ILE A 142 -1.41 10.57 -7.07
CA ILE A 142 -0.81 11.46 -6.06
C ILE A 142 -0.82 12.88 -6.61
N GLN A 143 -1.52 13.76 -5.92
CA GLN A 143 -1.54 15.19 -6.18
C GLN A 143 -0.58 15.87 -5.19
N LEU A 144 0.33 16.70 -5.68
CA LEU A 144 1.16 17.58 -4.88
C LEU A 144 0.71 19.02 -5.12
N HIS A 145 0.56 19.79 -4.05
CA HIS A 145 0.19 21.20 -4.12
C HIS A 145 1.42 22.05 -3.84
N PHE A 146 1.76 22.93 -4.77
CA PHE A 146 2.91 23.81 -4.68
C PHE A 146 2.46 25.26 -4.47
N SER A 147 3.18 25.98 -3.62
CA SER A 147 3.05 27.42 -3.45
C SER A 147 3.59 28.16 -4.69
N GLN A 148 3.31 29.47 -4.77
CA GLN A 148 3.88 30.31 -5.82
C GLN A 148 5.42 30.39 -5.75
N SER A 149 6.02 30.20 -4.58
CA SER A 149 7.48 30.15 -4.40
C SER A 149 8.10 28.79 -4.69
N GLY A 150 7.29 27.76 -4.94
CA GLY A 150 7.72 26.43 -5.35
C GLY A 150 7.94 25.43 -4.23
N SER A 151 7.57 25.79 -3.00
CA SER A 151 7.51 24.84 -1.88
C SER A 151 6.24 23.99 -1.95
N ILE A 152 6.32 22.74 -1.48
CA ILE A 152 5.17 21.85 -1.31
C ILE A 152 4.39 22.30 -0.07
N GLU A 153 3.12 22.64 -0.26
CA GLU A 153 2.20 23.02 0.83
C GLU A 153 1.36 21.84 1.31
N GLY A 154 1.18 20.83 0.47
CA GLY A 154 0.24 19.75 0.72
C GLY A 154 0.28 18.66 -0.35
N GLY A 155 -0.48 17.59 -0.10
CA GLY A 155 -0.73 16.57 -1.09
C GLY A 155 -2.03 15.81 -0.82
N LYS A 156 -2.51 15.13 -1.85
CA LYS A 156 -3.69 14.26 -1.78
C LYS A 156 -3.43 12.98 -2.55
N ILE A 157 -3.66 11.83 -1.92
CA ILE A 157 -3.61 10.53 -2.58
C ILE A 157 -5.06 10.09 -2.82
N ARG A 158 -5.35 9.66 -4.04
CA ARG A 158 -6.59 8.98 -4.40
C ARG A 158 -6.25 7.57 -4.84
N ASP A 159 -6.83 6.59 -4.16
CA ASP A 159 -6.78 5.19 -4.55
C ASP A 159 -7.93 4.85 -5.50
N TYR A 160 -7.70 3.85 -6.34
CA TYR A 160 -8.66 3.38 -7.33
C TYR A 160 -8.68 1.85 -7.35
N LEU A 161 -9.87 1.27 -7.25
CA LEU A 161 -10.13 -0.14 -7.54
C LEU A 161 -9.17 -1.11 -6.83
N LEU A 162 -9.10 -1.04 -5.50
CA LEU A 162 -8.44 -2.09 -4.71
C LEU A 162 -9.07 -3.45 -5.03
N GLU A 163 -8.22 -4.45 -5.34
CA GLU A 163 -8.65 -5.82 -5.59
C GLU A 163 -9.11 -6.50 -4.28
N LYS A 164 -10.29 -6.12 -3.79
CA LYS A 164 -10.84 -6.61 -2.52
C LYS A 164 -11.00 -8.13 -2.47
N ASN A 165 -11.27 -8.77 -3.61
CA ASN A 165 -11.44 -10.22 -3.70
C ASN A 165 -10.16 -10.98 -3.32
N ARG A 166 -8.98 -10.35 -3.43
CA ARG A 166 -7.71 -10.93 -2.99
C ARG A 166 -7.69 -11.29 -1.51
N VAL A 167 -8.46 -10.56 -0.69
CA VAL A 167 -8.53 -10.83 0.75
C VAL A 167 -9.05 -12.23 1.02
N VAL A 168 -10.07 -12.67 0.27
CA VAL A 168 -10.75 -13.95 0.52
C VAL A 168 -10.32 -15.08 -0.42
N GLY A 169 -9.71 -14.73 -1.56
CA GLY A 169 -9.32 -15.69 -2.60
C GLY A 169 -8.03 -15.31 -3.32
N GLN A 170 -7.10 -16.24 -3.51
CA GLN A 170 -5.87 -16.00 -4.30
C GLN A 170 -5.58 -17.12 -5.30
N ASN A 171 -4.97 -16.77 -6.42
CA ASN A 171 -4.53 -17.76 -7.40
C ASN A 171 -3.37 -18.61 -6.85
N PRO A 172 -3.18 -19.85 -7.34
CA PRO A 172 -2.06 -20.69 -6.95
C PRO A 172 -0.70 -20.00 -7.12
N GLY A 173 0.14 -20.08 -6.09
CA GLY A 173 1.47 -19.45 -6.08
C GLY A 173 1.50 -17.94 -5.76
N GLU A 174 0.34 -17.28 -5.65
CA GLU A 174 0.24 -15.88 -5.22
C GLU A 174 0.12 -15.76 -3.70
N ARG A 175 0.20 -14.53 -3.17
CA ARG A 175 -0.11 -14.23 -1.77
C ARG A 175 -1.30 -13.30 -1.64
N ASN A 176 -1.86 -13.27 -0.43
CA ASN A 176 -2.69 -12.16 0.03
C ASN A 176 -1.83 -10.88 0.20
N TYR A 177 -2.43 -9.78 0.66
CA TYR A 177 -1.72 -8.52 0.91
C TYR A 177 -0.59 -8.68 1.93
N HIS A 178 0.52 -7.96 1.71
CA HIS A 178 1.72 -8.08 2.54
C HIS A 178 1.46 -7.82 4.03
N VAL A 179 0.52 -6.92 4.35
CA VAL A 179 0.21 -6.55 5.74
C VAL A 179 -0.19 -7.74 6.61
N PHE A 180 -0.89 -8.75 6.07
CA PHE A 180 -1.27 -9.94 6.84
C PHE A 180 -0.04 -10.75 7.26
N TYR A 181 0.90 -10.95 6.35
CA TYR A 181 2.11 -11.72 6.62
C TYR A 181 3.08 -10.92 7.50
N ALA A 182 3.15 -9.60 7.31
CA ALA A 182 3.92 -8.71 8.18
C ALA A 182 3.41 -8.77 9.63
N LEU A 183 2.09 -8.71 9.83
CA LEU A 183 1.46 -8.89 11.15
C LEU A 183 1.83 -10.25 11.75
N MET A 184 1.65 -11.34 10.98
CA MET A 184 1.95 -12.70 11.46
C MET A 184 3.44 -12.90 11.80
N ALA A 185 4.35 -12.30 11.04
CA ALA A 185 5.79 -12.44 11.23
C ALA A 185 6.32 -11.65 12.43
N ALA A 186 5.67 -10.54 12.78
CA ALA A 186 6.15 -9.62 13.81
C ALA A 186 5.35 -9.66 15.12
N ALA A 187 4.18 -10.30 15.15
CA ALA A 187 3.40 -10.48 16.36
C ALA A 187 4.22 -11.20 17.44
N ASP A 188 4.42 -10.54 18.58
CA ASP A 188 5.03 -11.14 19.76
C ASP A 188 4.04 -12.08 20.47
N ALA A 189 4.47 -12.71 21.57
CA ALA A 189 3.62 -13.64 22.30
C ALA A 189 2.33 -13.00 22.83
N GLN A 190 2.42 -11.73 23.25
CA GLN A 190 1.28 -10.98 23.78
C GLN A 190 0.27 -10.67 22.67
N MET A 191 0.74 -10.15 21.53
CA MET A 191 -0.11 -9.88 20.36
C MET A 191 -0.75 -11.17 19.83
N LYS A 192 0.00 -12.27 19.81
CA LYS A 192 -0.53 -13.58 19.37
C LYS A 192 -1.64 -14.08 20.26
N GLU A 193 -1.48 -13.98 21.58
CA GLU A 193 -2.52 -14.33 22.53
C GLU A 193 -3.74 -13.40 22.40
N GLN A 194 -3.50 -12.08 22.39
CA GLN A 194 -4.55 -11.06 22.28
C GLN A 194 -5.37 -11.19 21.00
N PHE A 195 -4.73 -11.49 19.87
CA PHE A 195 -5.37 -11.56 18.56
C PHE A 195 -5.68 -12.98 18.10
N GLY A 196 -5.42 -13.99 18.94
CA GLY A 196 -5.58 -15.40 18.58
C GLY A 196 -4.75 -15.83 17.36
N LEU A 197 -3.58 -15.21 17.14
CA LEU A 197 -2.74 -15.49 15.97
C LEU A 197 -1.84 -16.71 16.20
N THR A 198 -1.95 -17.71 15.32
CA THR A 198 -1.10 -18.91 15.35
C THR A 198 -0.06 -18.89 14.24
N LYS A 199 -0.04 -19.89 13.34
CA LYS A 199 0.81 -19.93 12.14
C LYS A 199 -0.01 -19.51 10.93
N PRO A 200 0.57 -18.82 9.91
CA PRO A 200 -0.20 -18.39 8.74
C PRO A 200 -0.93 -19.52 8.00
N THR A 201 -0.41 -20.75 8.08
CA THR A 201 -1.06 -21.95 7.50
C THR A 201 -2.38 -22.33 8.16
N ASP A 202 -2.68 -21.81 9.35
CA ASP A 202 -3.95 -22.07 10.04
C ASP A 202 -5.08 -21.12 9.60
N PHE A 203 -4.76 -20.11 8.77
CA PHE A 203 -5.72 -19.15 8.27
C PHE A 203 -6.03 -19.41 6.81
N TRP A 204 -7.29 -19.74 6.51
CA TRP A 204 -7.78 -20.06 5.17
C TRP A 204 -7.44 -18.97 4.14
N TYR A 205 -7.58 -17.70 4.53
CA TYR A 205 -7.26 -16.55 3.68
C TYR A 205 -5.77 -16.37 3.36
N LEU A 206 -4.88 -17.13 4.00
CA LEU A 206 -3.42 -17.08 3.75
C LEU A 206 -2.85 -18.39 3.20
N ASN A 207 -3.54 -19.53 3.35
CA ASN A 207 -3.00 -20.85 3.06
C ASN A 207 -3.45 -21.44 1.70
N GLN A 208 -4.57 -20.96 1.14
CA GLN A 208 -5.23 -21.55 -0.03
C GLN A 208 -4.39 -21.54 -1.32
N SER A 209 -3.45 -20.59 -1.46
CA SER A 209 -2.61 -20.47 -2.65
C SER A 209 -1.42 -21.43 -2.67
N GLY A 210 -1.12 -22.08 -1.53
CA GLY A 210 0.10 -22.86 -1.31
C GLY A 210 1.38 -22.03 -1.18
N CYS A 211 1.31 -20.69 -1.18
CA CYS A 211 2.47 -19.81 -1.07
C CYS A 211 2.39 -18.94 0.19
N VAL A 212 2.80 -19.49 1.33
CA VAL A 212 2.82 -18.78 2.61
C VAL A 212 4.15 -18.05 2.84
N ASN A 213 5.26 -18.78 2.68
CA ASN A 213 6.61 -18.27 2.91
C ASN A 213 7.33 -18.06 1.57
N ASP A 214 7.97 -16.91 1.40
CA ASP A 214 8.82 -16.61 0.25
C ASP A 214 10.14 -16.00 0.75
N PRO A 215 11.29 -16.69 0.57
CA PRO A 215 12.59 -16.20 1.05
C PRO A 215 13.05 -14.86 0.44
N SER A 216 12.43 -14.42 -0.66
CA SER A 216 12.72 -13.12 -1.28
C SER A 216 11.98 -11.94 -0.64
N LEU A 217 11.06 -12.21 0.30
CA LEU A 217 10.28 -11.22 1.02
C LEU A 217 10.74 -11.13 2.48
N ASP A 218 10.79 -9.91 3.02
CA ASP A 218 11.15 -9.64 4.41
C ASP A 218 9.93 -9.11 5.19
N ASP A 219 8.99 -10.02 5.47
CA ASP A 219 7.73 -9.66 6.14
C ASP A 219 7.96 -9.01 7.53
N LYS A 220 9.02 -9.43 8.25
CA LYS A 220 9.36 -8.86 9.56
C LYS A 220 9.93 -7.46 9.44
N GLY A 221 10.83 -7.22 8.49
CA GLY A 221 11.34 -5.88 8.18
C GLY A 221 10.23 -4.95 7.68
N ASP A 222 9.31 -5.47 6.87
CA ASP A 222 8.17 -4.70 6.37
C ASP A 222 7.22 -4.29 7.51
N PHE A 223 6.98 -5.13 8.52
CA PHE A 223 6.22 -4.73 9.71
C PHE A 223 6.85 -3.53 10.43
N VAL A 224 8.18 -3.52 10.59
CA VAL A 224 8.89 -2.40 11.22
C VAL A 224 8.70 -1.11 10.41
N LYS A 225 8.82 -1.19 9.07
CA LYS A 225 8.58 -0.05 8.18
C LYS A 225 7.14 0.46 8.29
N ILE A 226 6.16 -0.44 8.30
CA ILE A 226 4.73 -0.10 8.42
C ILE A 226 4.46 0.62 9.74
N ARG A 227 4.94 0.07 10.87
CA ARG A 227 4.75 0.68 12.19
C ARG A 227 5.39 2.07 12.28
N ASN A 228 6.61 2.21 11.77
CA ASN A 228 7.30 3.51 11.73
C ASN A 228 6.54 4.52 10.86
N ALA A 229 6.09 4.10 9.68
CA ALA A 229 5.30 4.94 8.78
C ALA A 229 4.00 5.42 9.44
N PHE A 230 3.27 4.55 10.15
CA PHE A 230 2.08 4.95 10.91
C PHE A 230 2.40 6.03 11.97
N LYS A 231 3.54 5.90 12.66
CA LYS A 231 3.99 6.90 13.64
C LYS A 231 4.32 8.24 12.99
N VAL A 232 4.99 8.23 11.85
CA VAL A 232 5.25 9.47 11.08
C VAL A 232 3.92 10.11 10.65
N MET A 233 2.97 9.30 10.21
CA MET A 233 1.62 9.72 9.83
C MET A 233 0.71 10.06 11.03
N LYS A 234 1.28 10.14 12.25
CA LYS A 234 0.63 10.56 13.50
C LYS A 234 -0.52 9.66 13.97
N PHE A 235 -0.49 8.37 13.65
CA PHE A 235 -1.38 7.39 14.27
C PHE A 235 -0.94 7.11 15.72
N SER A 236 -1.89 7.10 16.65
CA SER A 236 -1.64 6.69 18.04
C SER A 236 -1.31 5.20 18.13
N ASP A 237 -0.69 4.74 19.23
CA ASP A 237 -0.46 3.29 19.42
C ASP A 237 -1.78 2.51 19.48
N GLU A 238 -2.83 3.11 20.03
CA GLU A 238 -4.18 2.55 20.07
C GLU A 238 -4.74 2.38 18.65
N GLN A 239 -4.71 3.43 17.81
CA GLN A 239 -5.18 3.33 16.42
C GLN A 239 -4.40 2.29 15.60
N ILE A 240 -3.08 2.17 15.85
CA ILE A 240 -2.26 1.15 15.19
C ILE A 240 -2.67 -0.25 15.68
N ALA A 241 -2.94 -0.41 16.97
CA ALA A 241 -3.42 -1.67 17.54
C ALA A 241 -4.80 -2.04 16.97
N ASP A 242 -5.73 -1.09 16.85
CA ASP A 242 -7.06 -1.29 16.25
C ASP A 242 -6.96 -1.78 14.80
N VAL A 243 -6.04 -1.20 14.02
CA VAL A 243 -5.78 -1.65 12.64
C VAL A 243 -5.29 -3.10 12.60
N PHE A 244 -4.37 -3.49 13.48
CA PHE A 244 -3.88 -4.87 13.53
C PHE A 244 -4.92 -5.85 14.09
N GLN A 245 -5.73 -5.42 15.05
CA GLN A 245 -6.86 -6.17 15.58
C GLN A 245 -7.89 -6.45 14.48
N LEU A 246 -8.22 -5.45 13.67
CA LEU A 246 -9.13 -5.61 12.52
C LEU A 246 -8.57 -6.59 11.48
N LEU A 247 -7.26 -6.53 11.19
CA LEU A 247 -6.62 -7.48 10.29
C LEU A 247 -6.67 -8.91 10.84
N ALA A 248 -6.44 -9.10 12.15
CA ALA A 248 -6.59 -10.40 12.79
C ALA A 248 -8.05 -10.89 12.72
N ALA A 249 -9.02 -10.02 12.95
CA ALA A 249 -10.45 -10.35 12.82
C ALA A 249 -10.78 -10.86 11.40
N ILE A 250 -10.28 -10.18 10.36
CA ILE A 250 -10.46 -10.62 8.97
C ILE A 250 -9.90 -12.03 8.73
N LEU A 251 -8.74 -12.36 9.32
CA LEU A 251 -8.17 -13.70 9.20
C LEU A 251 -9.05 -14.76 9.88
N HIS A 252 -9.56 -14.47 11.08
CA HIS A 252 -10.46 -15.37 11.80
C HIS A 252 -11.82 -15.54 11.13
N VAL A 253 -12.38 -14.48 10.52
CA VAL A 253 -13.59 -14.57 9.70
C VAL A 253 -13.42 -15.61 8.59
N GLY A 254 -12.25 -15.68 7.96
CA GLY A 254 -11.96 -16.66 6.91
C GLY A 254 -11.94 -18.11 7.38
N ASN A 255 -11.84 -18.35 8.69
CA ASN A 255 -11.85 -19.68 9.28
C ASN A 255 -13.23 -20.12 9.78
N LEU A 256 -14.26 -19.28 9.67
CA LEU A 256 -15.62 -19.69 10.02
C LEU A 256 -16.09 -20.78 9.05
N GLU A 257 -16.65 -21.84 9.63
CA GLU A 257 -17.19 -22.96 8.88
C GLU A 257 -18.71 -23.00 9.06
N PHE A 258 -19.41 -23.30 7.97
CA PHE A 258 -20.87 -23.34 7.93
C PHE A 258 -21.36 -24.71 7.50
N ILE A 259 -22.41 -25.19 8.16
CA ILE A 259 -23.09 -26.46 7.86
C ILE A 259 -24.57 -26.22 7.60
N THR A 260 -25.19 -27.13 6.85
CA THR A 260 -26.63 -27.09 6.60
C THR A 260 -27.40 -27.82 7.70
N ALA A 261 -28.16 -27.07 8.51
CA ALA A 261 -29.03 -27.59 9.56
C ALA A 261 -30.28 -26.70 9.71
N GLY A 262 -31.23 -26.81 8.78
CA GLY A 262 -32.40 -25.90 8.73
C GLY A 262 -32.06 -24.50 8.21
N GLY A 263 -31.03 -24.41 7.35
CA GLY A 263 -30.35 -23.17 6.96
C GLY A 263 -28.84 -23.31 7.23
N ALA A 264 -28.06 -22.29 6.89
CA ALA A 264 -26.66 -22.18 7.31
C ALA A 264 -26.60 -22.05 8.83
N GLN A 265 -25.66 -22.76 9.45
CA GLN A 265 -25.33 -22.67 10.87
C GLN A 265 -23.81 -22.70 11.01
N VAL A 266 -23.26 -21.91 11.92
CA VAL A 266 -21.81 -21.93 12.21
C VAL A 266 -21.46 -23.23 12.95
N SER A 267 -20.53 -24.02 12.42
CA SER A 267 -20.13 -25.30 13.04
C SER A 267 -19.05 -25.14 14.11
N ASN A 268 -18.24 -24.08 14.04
CA ASN A 268 -17.11 -23.82 14.92
C ASN A 268 -17.32 -22.56 15.78
N SER A 269 -18.21 -22.65 16.77
CA SER A 269 -18.58 -21.53 17.65
C SER A 269 -17.40 -20.87 18.37
N ASP A 270 -16.33 -21.61 18.70
CA ASP A 270 -15.13 -21.02 19.32
C ASP A 270 -14.48 -19.96 18.42
N ALA A 271 -14.41 -20.21 17.11
CA ALA A 271 -13.85 -19.26 16.15
C ALA A 271 -14.75 -18.01 16.01
N LEU A 272 -16.07 -18.20 16.04
CA LEU A 272 -17.05 -17.12 16.02
C LEU A 272 -16.88 -16.18 17.22
N VAL A 273 -16.70 -16.73 18.42
CA VAL A 273 -16.46 -15.94 19.64
C VAL A 273 -15.18 -15.12 19.52
N VAL A 274 -14.12 -15.69 18.96
CA VAL A 274 -12.87 -14.95 18.69
C VAL A 274 -13.12 -13.79 17.71
N VAL A 275 -13.84 -14.02 16.62
CA VAL A 275 -14.21 -12.96 15.66
C VAL A 275 -15.02 -11.87 16.34
N ALA A 276 -16.05 -12.24 17.10
CA ALA A 276 -16.92 -11.30 17.80
C ALA A 276 -16.13 -10.40 18.78
N ASN A 277 -15.25 -11.01 19.56
CA ASN A 277 -14.36 -10.30 20.48
C ASN A 277 -13.43 -9.31 19.77
N LEU A 278 -12.81 -9.72 18.66
CA LEU A 278 -11.91 -8.85 17.89
C LEU A 278 -12.65 -7.71 17.19
N LEU A 279 -13.89 -7.92 16.75
CA LEU A 279 -14.74 -6.89 16.15
C LEU A 279 -15.45 -6.01 17.19
N GLY A 280 -15.44 -6.40 18.47
CA GLY A 280 -16.15 -5.70 19.53
C GLY A 280 -17.67 -5.79 19.40
N VAL A 281 -18.19 -6.93 18.93
CA VAL A 281 -19.62 -7.19 18.73
C VAL A 281 -20.10 -8.38 19.54
N ASP A 282 -21.41 -8.50 19.72
CA ASP A 282 -22.04 -9.66 20.35
C ASP A 282 -21.99 -10.88 19.42
N ASP A 283 -21.64 -12.05 19.97
CA ASP A 283 -21.45 -13.29 19.22
C ASP A 283 -22.76 -13.85 18.67
N TYR A 284 -23.86 -13.76 19.41
CA TYR A 284 -25.18 -14.16 18.91
C TYR A 284 -25.64 -13.26 17.76
N GLN A 285 -25.47 -11.95 17.88
CA GLN A 285 -25.82 -11.01 16.81
C GLN A 285 -24.96 -11.24 15.55
N LEU A 286 -23.67 -11.54 15.72
CA LEU A 286 -22.80 -11.87 14.60
C LEU A 286 -23.24 -13.18 13.93
N GLN A 287 -23.58 -14.21 14.72
CA GLN A 287 -24.08 -15.47 14.18
C GLN A 287 -25.35 -15.25 13.36
N ASP A 288 -26.32 -14.52 13.90
CA ASP A 288 -27.58 -14.22 13.21
C ASP A 288 -27.33 -13.43 11.93
N ALA A 289 -26.43 -12.45 11.96
CA ALA A 289 -26.08 -11.67 10.78
C ALA A 289 -25.41 -12.49 9.66
N LEU A 290 -24.65 -13.53 10.03
CA LEU A 290 -23.97 -14.43 9.09
C LEU A 290 -24.86 -15.57 8.58
N THR A 291 -25.95 -15.90 9.29
CA THR A 291 -26.80 -17.08 8.98
C THR A 291 -28.23 -16.73 8.60
N GLN A 292 -28.64 -15.47 8.77
CA GLN A 292 -30.00 -15.01 8.51
C GLN A 292 -30.03 -13.69 7.76
N LYS A 293 -31.03 -13.55 6.89
CA LYS A 293 -31.35 -12.30 6.21
C LYS A 293 -32.60 -11.68 6.81
N THR A 294 -32.43 -10.49 7.38
CA THR A 294 -33.53 -9.71 7.94
C THR A 294 -34.13 -8.77 6.90
N ARG A 295 -35.47 -8.73 6.81
CA ARG A 295 -36.23 -7.81 5.95
C ARG A 295 -37.39 -7.19 6.72
N VAL A 296 -37.66 -5.91 6.47
CA VAL A 296 -38.83 -5.22 7.04
C VAL A 296 -39.97 -5.23 6.03
N LEU A 297 -41.09 -5.86 6.38
CA LEU A 297 -42.29 -5.95 5.55
C LEU A 297 -43.49 -5.41 6.34
N ARG A 298 -44.07 -4.31 5.85
CA ARG A 298 -45.24 -3.65 6.48
C ARG A 298 -45.05 -3.30 7.97
N GLY A 299 -43.82 -3.00 8.38
CA GLY A 299 -43.47 -2.66 9.77
C GLY A 299 -43.08 -3.84 10.64
N GLU A 300 -43.20 -5.07 10.14
CA GLU A 300 -42.74 -6.28 10.84
C GLU A 300 -41.35 -6.70 10.35
N VAL A 301 -40.52 -7.18 11.28
CA VAL A 301 -39.18 -7.69 11.00
C VAL A 301 -39.29 -9.19 10.76
N ILE A 302 -38.92 -9.64 9.55
CA ILE A 302 -38.92 -11.04 9.17
C ILE A 302 -37.48 -11.48 8.93
N ALA A 303 -37.05 -12.51 9.65
CA ALA A 303 -35.77 -13.17 9.45
C ALA A 303 -35.95 -14.44 8.62
N THR A 304 -35.07 -14.68 7.64
CA THR A 304 -35.07 -15.88 6.81
C THR A 304 -33.68 -16.50 6.85
N PRO A 305 -33.54 -17.80 7.15
CA PRO A 305 -32.24 -18.47 7.11
C PRO A 305 -31.58 -18.37 5.74
N LEU A 306 -30.27 -18.18 5.72
CA LEU A 306 -29.42 -18.26 4.53
C LEU A 306 -29.09 -19.74 4.22
N ASP A 307 -28.64 -20.01 3.00
CA ASP A 307 -27.91 -21.25 2.70
C ASP A 307 -26.39 -21.05 2.92
N VAL A 308 -25.59 -22.12 2.84
CA VAL A 308 -24.15 -22.08 3.16
C VAL A 308 -23.33 -21.24 2.17
N ASP A 309 -23.81 -21.09 0.92
CA ASP A 309 -23.09 -20.33 -0.12
C ASP A 309 -23.37 -18.81 -0.05
N GLN A 310 -24.45 -18.40 0.64
CA GLN A 310 -24.92 -17.03 0.79
C GLN A 310 -24.23 -16.27 1.93
#